data_AF-A0A8I1WLD0-F1
#
_entry.id   AF-A0A8I1WLD0-F1
#
_cell.length_a   1.000
_cell.length_b   1.000
_cell.length_c   1.000
_cell.angle_alpha   90.00
_cell.angle_beta   90.00
_cell.angle_gamma   90.00
#
_symmetry.space_group_name_H-M   'P 1'
#
loop_
_entity.id
_entity.type
_entity.pdbx_description
1 polymer ?
#
loop_
_entity_poly.entity_id
_entity_poly.type
_entity_poly.pdbx_seq_one_letter_code
_entity_poly.pdbx_strand_id
1 'polypeptide(L)'
;MESGLNGLSFSQIVNTALFIVSGFFFGIFASRNSLFSVMNLRNAFAEKDFSPSSVFKIAYSILFIALAFLVFPSWMASRTTAGAFTYYAVLLFYFSKGWKNFSH
;
A
#
# COMPACT_ATOMS: atom_id res chain seq x y z
N MET A 1 -4.26 22.84 -34.79
CA MET A 1 -4.12 23.58 -33.52
C MET A 1 -5.52 23.99 -33.12
N GLU A 2 -6.21 23.15 -32.35
CA GLU A 2 -7.46 23.52 -31.69
C GLU A 2 -7.14 23.86 -30.24
N SER A 3 -7.51 25.08 -29.86
CA SER A 3 -7.61 25.63 -28.51
C SER A 3 -8.15 24.58 -27.52
N GLY A 4 -7.51 24.30 -26.39
CA GLY A 4 -7.28 25.27 -25.32
C GLY A 4 -8.60 25.57 -24.62
N LEU A 5 -8.83 24.98 -23.44
CA LEU A 5 -9.90 25.27 -22.46
C LEU A 5 -11.32 24.75 -22.78
N ASN A 6 -11.61 23.46 -22.50
CA ASN A 6 -12.95 23.01 -22.08
C ASN A 6 -12.91 21.57 -21.51
N GLY A 7 -12.70 21.48 -20.19
CA GLY A 7 -13.02 20.31 -19.36
C GLY A 7 -12.11 19.09 -19.52
N LEU A 8 -11.57 18.58 -18.40
CA LEU A 8 -11.26 17.14 -18.33
C LEU A 8 -12.46 16.38 -18.90
N SER A 9 -12.24 15.46 -19.85
CA SER A 9 -13.37 14.69 -20.39
C SER A 9 -14.06 13.99 -19.23
N PHE A 10 -15.39 13.87 -19.25
CA PHE A 10 -16.13 13.20 -18.17
C PHE A 10 -15.51 11.83 -17.83
N SER A 11 -15.03 11.11 -18.85
CA SER A 11 -14.29 9.86 -18.70
C SER A 11 -13.00 10.02 -17.88
N GLN A 12 -12.23 11.10 -18.06
CA GLN A 12 -11.03 11.38 -17.26
C GLN A 12 -11.36 11.72 -15.81
N ILE A 13 -12.45 12.45 -15.56
CA ILE A 13 -12.91 12.78 -14.20
C ILE A 13 -13.33 11.51 -13.48
N VAL A 14 -14.19 10.70 -14.11
CA VAL A 14 -14.67 9.43 -13.56
C VAL A 14 -13.50 8.46 -13.34
N ASN A 15 -12.58 8.36 -14.30
CA ASN A 15 -11.40 7.51 -14.16
C ASN A 15 -10.53 7.95 -12.97
N THR A 16 -10.29 9.26 -12.83
CA THR A 16 -9.52 9.80 -11.68
C THR A 16 -10.22 9.50 -10.36
N ALA A 17 -11.54 9.69 -10.28
CA ALA A 17 -12.32 9.38 -9.08
C ALA A 17 -12.25 7.87 -8.73
N LEU A 18 -12.38 6.99 -9.72
CA LEU A 18 -12.27 5.54 -9.53
C LEU A 18 -10.88 5.13 -9.04
N PHE A 19 -9.81 5.75 -9.55
CA PHE A 19 -8.46 5.49 -9.08
C PHE A 19 -8.19 6.02 -7.67
N ILE A 20 -8.79 7.16 -7.28
CA ILE A 20 -8.73 7.66 -5.90
C ILE A 20 -9.43 6.68 -4.94
N VAL A 21 -10.64 6.24 -5.28
CA VAL A 21 -11.39 5.26 -4.49
C VAL A 21 -10.63 3.93 -4.40
N SER A 22 -10.07 3.47 -5.52
CA SER A 22 -9.23 2.26 -5.55
C SER A 22 -8.00 2.43 -4.66
N GLY A 23 -7.28 3.56 -4.77
CA GLY A 23 -6.12 3.88 -3.94
C GLY A 23 -6.45 3.88 -2.45
N PHE A 24 -7.61 4.40 -2.07
CA PHE A 24 -8.09 4.36 -0.70
C PHE A 24 -8.28 2.93 -0.19
N PHE A 25 -9.06 2.10 -0.89
CA PHE A 25 -9.32 0.72 -0.45
C PHE A 25 -8.06 -0.15 -0.46
N PHE A 26 -7.26 -0.06 -1.53
CA PHE A 26 -5.98 -0.78 -1.60
C PHE A 26 -4.99 -0.31 -0.54
N GLY A 27 -4.98 0.99 -0.20
CA GLY A 27 -4.14 1.53 0.86
C GLY A 27 -4.49 0.96 2.24
N ILE A 28 -5.78 0.84 2.57
CA ILE A 28 -6.25 0.21 3.81
C ILE A 28 -5.83 -1.27 3.85
N PHE A 29 -6.06 -1.99 2.75
CA PHE A 29 -5.72 -3.40 2.64
C PHE A 29 -4.21 -3.63 2.80
N ALA A 30 -3.39 -2.89 2.06
CA ALA A 30 -1.95 -2.98 2.12
C ALA A 30 -1.41 -2.60 3.51
N SER A 31 -2.02 -1.62 4.17
CA SER A 31 -1.64 -1.22 5.53
C SER A 31 -1.86 -2.34 6.55
N ARG A 32 -3.02 -2.99 6.55
CA ARG A 32 -3.29 -4.10 7.48
C ARG A 32 -2.36 -5.29 7.25
N ASN A 33 -2.17 -5.69 5.99
CA ASN A 33 -1.32 -6.84 5.67
C ASN A 33 0.17 -6.57 5.90
N SER A 34 0.63 -5.33 5.69
CA SER A 34 2.01 -4.94 6.02
C SER A 34 2.25 -4.96 7.54
N LEU A 35 1.27 -4.54 8.36
CA LEU A 35 1.36 -4.68 9.82
C LEU A 35 1.49 -6.14 10.25
N PHE A 36 0.63 -7.04 9.75
CA PHE A 36 0.76 -8.47 10.04
C PHE A 36 2.10 -9.04 9.58
N SER A 37 2.61 -8.60 8.43
CA SER A 37 3.91 -9.00 7.91
C SER A 37 5.05 -8.58 8.83
N VAL A 38 5.02 -7.35 9.36
CA VAL A 38 6.04 -6.89 10.32
C VAL A 38 5.89 -7.56 11.68
N MET A 39 4.67 -7.84 12.14
CA MET A 39 4.46 -8.61 13.37
C MET A 39 5.01 -10.03 13.25
N ASN A 40 4.75 -10.71 12.13
CA ASN A 40 5.30 -12.04 11.87
C ASN A 40 6.83 -12.01 11.86
N LEU A 41 7.42 -10.96 11.26
CA LEU A 41 8.86 -10.73 11.30
C LEU A 41 9.36 -10.58 12.74
N ARG A 42 8.74 -9.69 13.52
CA ARG A 42 9.10 -9.42 14.92
C ARG A 42 9.01 -10.67 15.79
N ASN A 43 7.95 -11.44 15.65
CA ASN A 43 7.75 -12.68 16.41
C ASN A 43 8.81 -13.72 16.05
N ALA A 44 9.10 -13.91 14.76
CA ALA A 44 10.14 -14.84 14.32
C ALA A 44 11.55 -14.42 14.80
N PHE A 45 11.84 -13.11 14.86
CA PHE A 45 13.07 -12.60 15.44
C PHE A 45 13.13 -12.75 16.97
N ALA A 46 12.01 -12.58 17.67
CA ALA A 46 11.92 -12.70 19.13
C ALA A 46 12.07 -14.16 19.59
N GLU A 47 11.46 -15.11 18.89
CA GLU A 47 11.50 -16.53 19.21
C GLU A 47 12.83 -17.19 18.79
N LYS A 48 13.66 -16.51 17.98
CA LYS A 48 14.89 -17.06 17.34
C LYS A 48 14.65 -18.40 16.62
N ASP A 49 13.40 -18.69 16.27
CA ASP A 49 12.99 -19.93 15.63
C ASP A 49 13.19 -19.83 14.12
N PHE A 50 14.42 -20.14 13.68
CA PHE A 50 14.81 -20.21 12.27
C PHE A 50 14.47 -21.57 11.63
N SER A 51 13.29 -22.09 11.91
CA SER A 51 12.76 -23.25 11.17
C SER A 51 12.58 -22.88 9.69
N PRO A 52 12.82 -23.80 8.73
CA PRO A 52 12.67 -23.51 7.30
C PRO A 52 11.29 -22.95 6.94
N SER A 53 10.23 -23.39 7.64
CA SER A 53 8.87 -22.85 7.46
C SER A 53 8.72 -21.39 7.92
N SER A 54 9.44 -20.97 8.97
CA SER A 54 9.48 -19.58 9.44
C SER A 54 10.27 -18.68 8.49
N VAL A 55 11.36 -19.20 7.90
CA VAL A 55 12.15 -18.44 6.90
C VAL A 55 11.31 -18.14 5.65
N PHE A 56 10.51 -19.09 5.15
CA PHE A 56 9.58 -18.83 4.04
C PHE A 56 8.52 -17.77 4.40
N LYS A 57 7.99 -17.80 5.63
CA LYS A 57 7.03 -16.79 6.09
C LYS A 57 7.66 -15.40 6.18
N ILE A 58 8.90 -15.30 6.67
CA ILE A 58 9.66 -14.04 6.72
C ILE A 58 9.91 -13.52 5.30
N ALA A 59 10.39 -14.38 4.40
CA ALA A 59 10.64 -14.01 3.00
C ALA A 59 9.37 -13.51 2.31
N TYR A 60 8.24 -14.19 2.50
CA TYR A 60 6.94 -13.76 1.97
C TYR A 60 6.50 -12.42 2.58
N SER A 61 6.71 -12.22 3.88
CA SER A 61 6.38 -10.98 4.59
C SER A 61 7.19 -9.79 4.06
N ILE A 62 8.50 -9.98 3.82
CA ILE A 62 9.37 -8.97 3.21
C ILE A 62 8.94 -8.69 1.77
N LEU A 63 8.67 -9.73 0.99
CA LEU A 63 8.18 -9.59 -0.38
C LEU A 63 6.88 -8.78 -0.42
N PHE A 64 5.94 -9.08 0.47
CA PHE A 64 4.67 -8.37 0.55
C PHE A 64 4.87 -6.89 0.91
N ILE A 65 5.74 -6.57 1.85
CA ILE A 65 6.08 -5.18 2.19
C ILE A 65 6.70 -4.48 0.97
N ALA A 66 7.65 -5.11 0.28
CA ALA A 66 8.25 -4.53 -0.93
C ALA A 66 7.20 -4.27 -2.01
N LEU A 67 6.28 -5.21 -2.25
CA LEU A 67 5.20 -5.04 -3.21
C LEU A 67 4.25 -3.91 -2.80
N ALA A 68 3.85 -3.86 -1.52
CA ALA A 68 2.93 -2.87 -0.98
C ALA A 68 3.50 -1.44 -1.02
N PHE A 69 4.81 -1.27 -0.79
CA PHE A 69 5.44 0.06 -0.71
C PHE A 69 6.07 0.54 -2.02
N LEU A 70 6.42 -0.37 -2.95
CA LEU A 70 7.06 -0.02 -4.22
C LEU A 70 6.17 -0.33 -5.42
N VAL A 71 5.69 -1.57 -5.57
CA VAL A 71 5.05 -2.03 -6.80
C VAL A 71 3.63 -1.48 -6.95
N PHE A 72 2.79 -1.61 -5.92
CA PHE A 72 1.42 -1.10 -5.94
C PHE A 72 1.35 0.42 -6.19
N PRO A 73 2.08 1.25 -5.44
CA PRO A 73 2.06 2.69 -5.68
C PRO A 73 2.67 3.08 -7.02
N SER A 74 3.76 2.43 -7.49
CA SER A 74 4.34 2.71 -8.80
C SER A 74 3.38 2.37 -9.94
N TRP A 75 2.67 1.24 -9.83
CA TRP A 75 1.65 0.85 -10.79
C TRP A 75 0.48 1.83 -10.79
N MET A 76 0.03 2.28 -9.61
CA MET A 76 -1.06 3.26 -9.51
C MET A 76 -0.63 4.65 -10.03
N ALA A 77 0.63 5.05 -9.81
CA ALA A 77 1.20 6.30 -10.30
C ALA A 77 1.28 6.33 -11.84
N SER A 78 1.46 5.17 -12.47
CA SER A 78 1.41 5.06 -13.94
C SER A 78 0.03 5.37 -14.53
N ARG A 79 -1.04 5.35 -13.71
CA ARG A 79 -2.41 5.63 -14.12
C ARG A 79 -2.87 7.01 -13.70
N THR A 80 -2.75 7.34 -12.41
CA THR A 80 -3.08 8.67 -11.88
C THR A 80 -2.21 9.02 -10.67
N THR A 81 -1.65 10.23 -10.66
CA THR A 81 -0.88 10.74 -9.52
C THR A 81 -1.75 10.87 -8.26
N ALA A 82 -3.02 11.27 -8.43
CA ALA A 82 -3.97 11.44 -7.33
C ALA A 82 -4.27 10.11 -6.62
N GLY A 83 -4.53 9.03 -7.37
CA GLY A 83 -4.78 7.71 -6.77
C GLY A 83 -3.57 7.17 -6.01
N ALA A 84 -2.36 7.33 -6.57
CA ALA A 84 -1.12 6.92 -5.91
C ALA A 84 -0.85 7.71 -4.62
N PHE A 85 -1.11 9.02 -4.62
CA PHE A 85 -1.00 9.85 -3.43
C PHE A 85 -1.99 9.42 -2.35
N THR A 86 -3.27 9.20 -2.71
CA THR A 86 -4.28 8.69 -1.77
C THR A 86 -3.87 7.34 -1.19
N TYR A 87 -3.38 6.42 -2.03
CA TYR A 87 -2.86 5.13 -1.59
C TYR A 87 -1.76 5.29 -0.55
N TYR A 88 -0.73 6.09 -0.82
CA TYR A 88 0.39 6.31 0.10
C TYR A 88 -0.05 6.99 1.40
N ALA A 89 -0.90 8.01 1.31
CA ALA A 89 -1.39 8.73 2.48
C ALA A 89 -2.15 7.79 3.42
N VAL A 90 -3.04 6.97 2.86
CA VAL A 90 -3.82 5.98 3.62
C VAL A 90 -2.92 4.87 4.16
N LEU A 91 -2.00 4.36 3.35
CA LEU A 91 -1.03 3.34 3.75
C LEU A 91 -0.24 3.82 4.98
N LEU A 92 0.40 4.97 4.89
CA LEU A 92 1.21 5.54 5.97
C LEU A 92 0.39 5.88 7.20
N PHE A 93 -0.81 6.45 7.02
CA PHE A 93 -1.69 6.80 8.14
C PHE A 93 -2.11 5.58 8.95
N TYR A 94 -2.68 4.56 8.29
CA TYR A 94 -3.13 3.35 8.98
C TYR A 94 -1.96 2.50 9.46
N PHE A 95 -0.82 2.51 8.76
CA PHE A 95 0.37 1.78 9.18
C PHE A 95 0.94 2.41 10.46
N SER A 96 1.09 3.74 10.49
CA SER A 96 1.57 4.47 11.67
C SER A 96 0.62 4.30 12.86
N LYS A 97 -0.69 4.36 12.61
CA LYS A 97 -1.71 4.14 13.64
C LYS A 97 -1.67 2.72 14.19
N GLY A 98 -1.56 1.71 13.31
CA GLY A 98 -1.43 0.31 13.71
C GLY A 98 -0.15 0.07 14.49
N TRP A 99 0.97 0.64 14.05
CA TRP A 99 2.26 0.52 14.74
C TRP A 99 2.20 1.03 16.18
N LYS A 100 1.59 2.19 16.43
CA LYS A 100 1.41 2.72 17.79
C LYS A 100 0.60 1.79 18.68
N ASN A 101 -0.41 1.10 18.14
CA ASN A 101 -1.21 0.14 18.91
C ASN A 101 -0.45 -1.14 19.27
N PHE A 102 0.57 -1.54 18.51
CA PHE A 102 1.41 -2.72 18.79
C PHE A 102 2.68 -2.43 19.61
N SER A 103 2.91 -1.16 19.94
CA SER A 103 4.05 -0.68 20.73
C SER A 103 3.71 -0.46 22.22
N HIS A 104 2.46 -0.72 22.62
CA HIS A 104 2.00 -0.71 24.01
C HIS A 104 1.86 -2.14 24.52
#